data_AF-A0A6G3XST3-F1
#
_entry.id   AF-A0A6G3XST3-F1
#
_cell.length_a   1.000
_cell.length_b   1.000
_cell.length_c   1.000
_cell.angle_alpha   90.00
_cell.angle_beta   90.00
_cell.angle_gamma   90.00
#
_symmetry.space_group_name_H-M   'P 1'
#
loop_
_entity.id
_entity.type
_entity.pdbx_description
1 polymer ?
#
loop_
_entity_poly.entity_id
_entity_poly.type
_entity_poly.pdbx_seq_one_letter_code
_entity_poly.pdbx_strand_id
1 'polypeptide(L)'
;MTTLVSTTDTLTRDALAVLQPGFTGTTAPDWLLRRVGEGLASVGLFGRNITSPEQLSALTERLRSEREDVLVAIDEEGGDVTRLEVTHGSSFPGNFALGSVDDVHLTR
;
A
#
# COMPACT_ATOMS: atom_id res chain seq x y z
N MET A 1 37.47 5.93 6.93
CA MET A 1 36.24 6.28 7.65
C MET A 1 35.39 7.09 6.69
N THR A 2 34.43 6.45 6.03
CA THR A 2 33.56 7.12 5.07
C THR A 2 32.23 7.37 5.76
N THR A 3 32.00 8.60 6.20
CA THR A 3 30.70 9.00 6.76
C THR A 3 29.77 9.24 5.58
N LEU A 4 28.90 8.28 5.27
CA LEU A 4 27.79 8.50 4.34
C LEU A 4 26.68 9.22 5.10
N VAL A 5 26.73 10.55 5.13
CA VAL A 5 25.57 11.37 5.49
C VAL A 5 24.89 11.77 4.18
N SER A 6 23.94 10.96 3.72
CA SER A 6 22.95 11.42 2.73
C SER A 6 21.86 12.15 3.49
N THR A 7 22.10 13.42 3.83
CA THR A 7 20.96 14.28 4.15
C THR A 7 20.27 14.54 2.83
N THR A 8 19.16 13.85 2.59
CA THR A 8 18.20 14.20 1.55
C THR A 8 17.91 15.70 1.67
N ASP A 9 18.16 16.48 0.62
CA ASP A 9 17.87 17.90 0.65
C ASP A 9 16.38 18.15 0.91
N THR A 10 16.04 19.36 1.36
CA THR A 10 14.68 19.68 1.77
C THR A 10 13.66 19.47 0.65
N LEU A 11 14.00 19.78 -0.60
CA LEU A 11 13.09 19.60 -1.73
C LEU A 11 12.81 18.11 -1.98
N THR A 12 13.84 17.27 -1.96
CA THR A 12 13.68 15.82 -2.15
C THR A 12 12.87 15.20 -1.02
N ARG A 13 13.10 15.63 0.24
CA ARG A 13 12.29 15.18 1.39
C ARG A 13 10.82 15.55 1.22
N ASP A 14 10.55 16.80 0.87
CA ASP A 14 9.18 17.30 0.70
C ASP A 14 8.46 16.61 -0.46
N ALA A 15 9.18 16.34 -1.56
CA ALA A 15 8.64 15.56 -2.67
C ALA A 15 8.29 14.12 -2.25
N LEU A 16 9.15 13.45 -1.50
CA LEU A 16 8.90 12.09 -1.01
C LEU A 16 7.70 12.00 -0.04
N ALA A 17 7.34 13.09 0.64
CA ALA A 17 6.21 13.12 1.55
C ALA A 17 4.83 13.04 0.85
N VAL A 18 4.75 13.36 -0.44
CA VAL A 18 3.49 13.44 -1.21
C VAL A 18 3.36 12.40 -2.32
N LEU A 19 4.34 11.49 -2.44
CA LEU A 19 4.33 10.42 -3.42
C LEU A 19 3.80 9.11 -2.81
N GLN A 20 2.98 8.39 -3.59
CA GLN A 20 2.47 7.05 -3.27
C GLN A 20 2.71 6.09 -4.44
N PRO A 21 3.95 5.65 -4.68
CA PRO A 21 4.25 4.74 -5.78
C PRO A 21 3.69 3.34 -5.51
N GLY A 22 3.35 2.64 -6.59
CA GLY A 22 3.23 1.18 -6.60
C GLY A 22 4.52 0.49 -7.03
N PHE A 23 4.51 -0.84 -7.03
CA PHE A 23 5.62 -1.65 -7.52
C PHE A 23 5.12 -2.98 -8.12
N THR A 24 6.04 -3.75 -8.70
CA THR A 24 5.78 -5.08 -9.27
C THR A 24 6.40 -6.16 -8.41
N GLY A 25 5.73 -7.32 -8.30
CA GLY A 25 6.16 -8.44 -7.47
C GLY A 25 5.49 -8.46 -6.10
N THR A 26 5.76 -9.52 -5.35
CA THR A 26 5.13 -9.81 -4.04
C THR A 26 6.07 -9.50 -2.86
N THR A 27 7.24 -8.93 -3.14
CA THR A 27 8.20 -8.45 -2.15
C THR A 27 8.57 -7.00 -2.47
N ALA A 28 8.85 -6.22 -1.44
CA ALA A 28 9.27 -4.83 -1.63
C ALA A 28 10.66 -4.81 -2.31
N PRO A 29 10.79 -4.18 -3.50
CA PRO A 29 12.08 -4.11 -4.18
C PRO A 29 13.04 -3.15 -3.48
N ASP A 30 14.35 -3.38 -3.60
CA ASP A 30 15.38 -2.60 -2.89
C ASP A 30 15.29 -1.10 -3.13
N TRP A 31 14.92 -0.68 -4.34
CA TRP A 31 14.75 0.74 -4.64
C TRP A 31 13.66 1.39 -3.79
N LEU A 32 12.58 0.66 -3.51
CA LEU A 32 11.44 1.15 -2.73
C LEU A 32 11.85 1.27 -1.28
N LEU A 33 12.48 0.24 -0.72
CA LEU A 33 12.99 0.23 0.66
C LEU A 33 13.97 1.39 0.89
N ARG A 34 14.88 1.63 -0.05
CA ARG A 34 15.76 2.79 -0.01
C ARG A 34 14.99 4.11 0.01
N ARG A 35 13.97 4.29 -0.85
CA ARG A 35 13.16 5.53 -0.85
C ARG A 35 12.37 5.70 0.44
N VAL A 36 11.85 4.62 1.02
CA VAL A 36 11.18 4.63 2.33
C VAL A 36 12.16 5.11 3.42
N GLY A 37 13.38 4.57 3.46
CA GLY A 37 14.43 5.03 4.37
C GLY A 37 14.89 6.48 4.12
N GLU A 38 14.75 7.00 2.89
CA GLU A 38 15.05 8.39 2.53
C GLU A 38 13.92 9.39 2.85
N GLY A 39 12.73 8.91 3.21
CA GLY A 39 11.59 9.75 3.60
C GLY A 39 10.29 9.57 2.81
N LEU A 40 10.21 8.59 1.90
CA LEU A 40 8.94 8.25 1.23
C LEU A 40 7.89 7.86 2.28
N ALA A 41 6.76 8.56 2.27
CA ALA A 41 5.75 8.44 3.32
C ALA A 41 4.68 7.38 3.04
N SER A 42 4.52 6.95 1.79
CA SER A 42 3.43 6.04 1.42
C SER A 42 3.76 5.09 0.27
N VAL A 43 3.07 3.95 0.22
CA VAL A 43 3.15 2.93 -0.83
C VAL A 43 1.74 2.42 -1.16
N GLY A 44 1.43 2.32 -2.45
CA GLY A 44 0.17 1.74 -2.94
C GLY A 44 0.32 0.27 -3.34
N LEU A 45 -0.51 -0.61 -2.78
CA LEU A 45 -0.59 -2.01 -3.14
C LEU A 45 -1.69 -2.27 -4.17
N PHE A 46 -1.43 -3.24 -5.04
CA PHE A 46 -2.34 -3.71 -6.08
C PHE A 46 -2.49 -5.23 -5.98
N GLY A 47 -3.47 -5.81 -6.67
CA GLY A 47 -3.69 -7.26 -6.67
C GLY A 47 -2.44 -8.08 -7.06
N ARG A 48 -1.57 -7.54 -7.93
CA ARG A 48 -0.29 -8.18 -8.32
C ARG A 48 0.73 -8.30 -7.18
N ASN A 49 0.51 -7.61 -6.06
CA ASN A 49 1.40 -7.61 -4.89
C ASN A 49 0.96 -8.63 -3.82
N ILE A 50 -0.20 -9.28 -3.99
CA ILE A 50 -0.87 -10.06 -2.95
C ILE A 50 -1.08 -11.49 -3.45
N THR A 51 -0.60 -12.47 -2.68
CA THR A 51 -0.83 -13.89 -2.95
C THR A 51 -1.44 -14.64 -1.77
N SER A 52 -1.19 -14.19 -0.54
CA SER A 52 -1.84 -14.72 0.66
C SER A 52 -1.80 -13.70 1.80
N PRO A 53 -2.63 -13.85 2.86
CA PRO A 53 -2.56 -13.02 4.05
C PRO A 53 -1.18 -13.04 4.73
N GLU A 54 -0.53 -14.21 4.81
CA GLU A 54 0.78 -14.36 5.44
C GLU A 54 1.88 -13.62 4.65
N GLN A 55 1.85 -13.73 3.31
CA GLN A 55 2.77 -13.01 2.45
C GLN A 55 2.55 -11.50 2.55
N LEU A 56 1.29 -11.04 2.60
CA LEU A 56 0.96 -9.63 2.76
C LEU A 56 1.43 -9.09 4.12
N SER A 57 1.24 -9.85 5.21
CA SER A 57 1.78 -9.49 6.53
C SER A 57 3.28 -9.27 6.47
N ALA A 58 4.03 -10.24 5.92
CA ALA A 58 5.49 -10.15 5.78
C ALA A 58 5.93 -8.96 4.91
N LEU A 59 5.20 -8.65 3.83
CA LEU A 59 5.46 -7.49 2.99
C LEU A 59 5.28 -6.17 3.76
N THR A 60 4.18 -6.02 4.49
CA THR A 60 3.91 -4.81 5.27
C THR A 60 4.84 -4.65 6.47
N GLU A 61 5.22 -5.75 7.13
CA GLU A 61 6.25 -5.78 8.17
C GLU A 61 7.60 -5.34 7.62
N ARG A 62 7.99 -5.81 6.42
CA ARG A 62 9.23 -5.39 5.79
C ARG A 62 9.26 -3.89 5.49
N LEU A 63 8.16 -3.32 4.97
CA LEU A 63 8.06 -1.88 4.75
C LEU A 63 8.16 -1.10 6.08
N ARG A 64 7.44 -1.55 7.12
CA ARG A 64 7.47 -0.92 8.45
C ARG A 64 8.80 -1.07 9.18
N SER A 65 9.59 -2.09 8.85
CA SER A 65 10.96 -2.25 9.38
C SER A 65 11.92 -1.17 8.87
N GLU A 66 11.66 -0.59 7.69
CA GLU A 66 12.43 0.55 7.17
C GLU A 66 11.91 1.89 7.73
N ARG A 67 10.58 2.02 7.90
CA ARG A 67 9.93 3.19 8.47
C ARG A 67 8.62 2.81 9.15
N GLU A 68 8.56 2.94 10.48
CA GLU A 68 7.44 2.49 11.30
C GLU A 68 6.09 3.13 10.90
N ASP A 69 6.10 4.41 10.54
CA ASP A 69 4.92 5.22 10.19
C ASP A 69 4.60 5.24 8.68
N VAL A 70 5.19 4.37 7.86
CA VAL A 70 4.88 4.31 6.43
C VAL A 70 3.41 3.96 6.19
N LEU A 71 2.73 4.75 5.37
CA LEU A 71 1.36 4.49 4.96
C LEU A 71 1.34 3.41 3.87
N VAL A 72 0.63 2.32 4.12
CA VAL A 72 0.38 1.29 3.12
C VAL A 72 -1.09 1.38 2.72
N ALA A 73 -1.33 1.80 1.48
CA ALA A 73 -2.66 2.04 0.94
C ALA A 73 -3.05 0.98 -0.10
N ILE A 74 -4.35 0.79 -0.28
CA ILE A 74 -4.94 -0.16 -1.22
C ILE A 74 -6.35 0.30 -1.61
N ASP A 75 -6.76 0.01 -2.84
CA ASP A 75 -8.14 0.28 -3.31
C ASP A 75 -9.03 -0.95 -3.05
N GLU A 76 -9.50 -1.10 -1.82
CA GLU A 76 -10.40 -2.20 -1.41
C GLU A 76 -11.80 -1.62 -1.13
N GLU A 77 -12.61 -1.48 -2.19
CA GLU A 77 -13.93 -0.81 -2.14
C GLU A 77 -15.11 -1.81 -2.12
N GLY A 78 -14.84 -3.10 -2.23
CA GLY A 78 -15.84 -4.15 -2.38
C GLY A 78 -16.35 -4.32 -3.82
N GLY A 79 -17.06 -5.43 -4.08
CA GLY A 79 -17.56 -5.77 -5.41
C GLY A 79 -16.43 -5.90 -6.45
N ASP A 80 -16.53 -5.17 -7.56
CA ASP A 80 -15.58 -5.24 -8.67
C ASP A 80 -14.22 -4.58 -8.37
N VAL A 81 -14.15 -3.75 -7.32
CA VAL A 81 -12.92 -3.08 -6.89
C VAL A 81 -12.42 -3.70 -5.60
N THR A 82 -11.77 -4.85 -5.76
CA THR A 82 -11.03 -5.55 -4.71
C THR A 82 -9.61 -5.83 -5.18
N ARG A 83 -8.66 -5.83 -4.25
CA ARG A 83 -7.27 -6.22 -4.47
C ARG A 83 -6.92 -7.48 -3.67
N LEU A 84 -7.50 -7.65 -2.48
CA LEU A 84 -7.29 -8.81 -1.62
C LEU A 84 -7.90 -10.08 -2.23
N GLU A 85 -9.06 -9.96 -2.88
CA GLU A 85 -9.84 -11.09 -3.40
C GLU A 85 -9.99 -11.05 -4.93
N VAL A 86 -9.14 -10.27 -5.61
CA VAL A 86 -9.20 -10.00 -7.06
C VAL A 86 -9.27 -11.25 -7.94
N THR A 87 -8.77 -12.39 -7.47
CA THR A 87 -8.75 -13.65 -8.21
C THR A 87 -10.08 -14.41 -8.16
N HIS A 88 -10.89 -14.21 -7.12
CA HIS A 88 -12.13 -14.97 -6.90
C HIS A 88 -13.39 -14.09 -6.82
N GLY A 89 -13.22 -12.76 -6.76
CA GLY A 89 -14.30 -11.80 -6.55
C GLY A 89 -14.47 -11.44 -5.08
N SER A 90 -14.97 -10.24 -4.80
CA SER A 90 -15.11 -9.73 -3.43
C SER A 90 -16.22 -10.44 -2.65
N SER A 91 -15.92 -10.77 -1.40
CA SER A 91 -16.85 -11.25 -0.37
C SER A 91 -17.81 -10.16 0.11
N PHE A 92 -17.52 -8.89 -0.22
CA PHE A 92 -18.31 -7.73 0.17
C PHE A 92 -19.04 -7.14 -1.05
N PRO A 93 -20.29 -6.68 -0.87
CA PRO A 93 -21.00 -5.99 -1.94
C PRO A 93 -20.28 -4.69 -2.31
N GLY A 94 -20.21 -4.40 -3.61
CA GLY A 94 -19.75 -3.09 -4.07
C GLY A 94 -20.80 -2.01 -3.85
N ASN A 95 -20.39 -0.75 -3.99
CA ASN A 95 -21.23 0.43 -3.74
C ASN A 95 -22.56 0.43 -4.53
N PHE A 96 -22.56 -0.07 -5.78
CA PHE A 96 -23.81 -0.17 -6.56
C PHE A 96 -24.82 -1.15 -5.96
N ALA A 97 -24.35 -2.31 -5.47
CA ALA A 97 -25.22 -3.30 -4.84
C ALA A 97 -25.79 -2.77 -3.51
N LEU A 98 -24.96 -2.13 -2.69
CA LEU A 98 -25.40 -1.46 -1.46
C LEU A 98 -26.43 -0.37 -1.75
N GLY A 99 -26.18 0.49 -2.74
CA GLY A 99 -27.11 1.54 -3.16
C GLY A 99 -28.43 0.99 -3.73
N SER A 100 -28.42 -0.20 -4.33
CA SER A 100 -29.64 -0.85 -4.82
C SER A 100 -30.52 -1.38 -3.70
N VAL A 101 -29.93 -1.76 -2.56
CA VAL A 101 -30.66 -2.18 -1.35
C VAL A 101 -31.18 -0.98 -0.57
N ASP A 102 -30.49 0.17 -0.65
CA ASP A 102 -30.85 1.44 -0.02
C ASP A 102 -31.03 1.35 1.51
N ASP A 103 -30.14 0.60 2.17
CA ASP A 103 -30.10 0.48 3.64
C ASP A 103 -28.73 0.94 4.19
N VAL A 104 -28.72 2.11 4.84
CA VAL A 104 -27.53 2.71 5.46
C VAL A 104 -26.96 1.88 6.62
N HIS A 105 -27.72 0.93 7.18
CA HIS A 105 -27.20 0.02 8.20
C HIS A 105 -26.27 -1.05 7.63
N LEU A 106 -26.32 -1.30 6.31
CA LEU A 106 -25.45 -2.24 5.60
C LEU A 106 -24.15 -1.61 5.09
N THR A 107 -23.94 -0.30 5.26
CA THR A 107 -22.78 0.44 4.72
C THR A 107 -21.70 0.78 5.76
N ARG A 108 -21.66 0.06 6.89
CA ARG A 108 -20.75 0.33 8.02
C ARG A 108 -19.61 -0.66 8.11
#